data_AF-A0AAW0VS08-F1
#
_entry.id   AF-A0AAW0VS08-F1
#
_cell.length_a   1.000
_cell.length_b   1.000
_cell.length_c   1.000
_cell.angle_alpha   90.00
_cell.angle_beta   90.00
_cell.angle_gamma   90.00
#
_symmetry.space_group_name_H-M   'P 1'
#
loop_
_entity.id
_entity.type
_entity.pdbx_description
1 polymer ?
#
loop_
_entity_poly.entity_id
_entity_poly.type
_entity_poly.pdbx_seq_one_letter_code
_entity_poly.pdbx_strand_id
1 'polypeptide(L)'
;IYEIGRSSKAYCEQAYRTEPVVGDVVMALVDMGINLEGLQAFRLRQNRVVIASPVQQVDLKQHNVLQVGDKKLHPQHIPDHLPPFPDTHTYCFSHTYKQPVTEYEAIREKAAAQKRDIERALTKFAAKTSDTQNLFFTDDKEFMC
;
A
#
# COMPACT_ATOMS: atom_id res chain seq x y z
N ILE A 1 19.22 0.91 -24.58
CA ILE A 1 18.94 1.45 -23.22
C ILE A 1 19.75 0.71 -22.16
N TYR A 2 19.74 -0.63 -22.14
CA TYR A 2 20.49 -1.44 -21.14
C TYR A 2 21.99 -1.09 -21.05
N GLU A 3 22.64 -0.82 -22.17
CA GLU A 3 24.07 -0.51 -22.22
C GLU A 3 24.43 0.80 -21.51
N ILE A 4 23.67 1.88 -21.79
CA ILE A 4 23.82 3.16 -21.07
C ILE A 4 23.63 2.96 -19.57
N GLY A 5 22.66 2.14 -19.15
CA GLY A 5 22.44 1.81 -17.74
C GLY A 5 23.63 1.08 -17.12
N ARG A 6 24.22 0.11 -17.84
CA ARG A 6 25.40 -0.64 -17.40
C ARG A 6 26.62 0.26 -17.23
N SER A 7 26.90 1.11 -18.22
CA SER A 7 28.04 2.05 -18.16
C SER A 7 27.83 3.13 -17.09
N SER A 8 26.63 3.67 -16.96
CA SER A 8 26.31 4.64 -15.89
C SER A 8 26.45 4.03 -14.49
N LYS A 9 26.05 2.76 -14.33
CA LYS A 9 26.25 2.01 -13.08
C LYS A 9 27.73 1.84 -12.76
N ALA A 10 28.56 1.47 -13.75
CA ALA A 10 30.00 1.33 -13.56
C ALA A 10 30.66 2.65 -13.10
N TYR A 11 30.30 3.79 -13.70
CA TYR A 11 30.78 5.11 -13.26
C TYR A 11 30.30 5.48 -11.85
N CYS A 12 29.04 5.17 -11.54
CA CYS A 12 28.47 5.38 -10.21
C CYS A 12 29.21 4.56 -9.14
N GLU A 13 29.47 3.28 -9.42
CA GLU A 13 30.19 2.36 -8.54
C GLU A 13 31.64 2.80 -8.32
N GLN A 14 32.30 3.35 -9.36
CA GLN A 14 33.65 3.90 -9.25
C GLN A 14 33.74 5.08 -8.27
N ALA A 15 32.64 5.80 -8.08
CA ALA A 15 32.53 6.90 -7.13
C ALA A 15 31.93 6.45 -5.77
N TYR A 16 31.86 5.13 -5.53
CA TYR A 16 31.31 4.52 -4.32
C TYR A 16 29.83 4.88 -4.06
N ARG A 17 29.07 5.19 -5.11
CA ARG A 17 27.62 5.43 -5.02
C ARG A 17 26.86 4.23 -5.59
N THR A 18 25.61 4.11 -5.19
CA THR A 18 24.67 3.11 -5.75
C THR A 18 23.68 3.72 -6.73
N GLU A 19 23.36 5.01 -6.57
CA GLU A 19 22.42 5.75 -7.41
C GLU A 19 23.16 6.59 -8.45
N PRO A 20 23.01 6.31 -9.76
CA PRO A 20 23.65 7.09 -10.81
C PRO A 20 23.14 8.53 -10.82
N VAL A 21 24.05 9.50 -10.89
CA VAL A 21 23.70 10.91 -11.08
C VAL A 21 23.82 11.31 -12.55
N VAL A 22 23.33 12.50 -12.91
CA VAL A 22 23.37 12.99 -14.30
C VAL A 22 24.80 12.95 -14.88
N GLY A 23 25.81 13.26 -14.07
CA GLY A 23 27.22 13.18 -14.49
C GLY A 23 27.65 11.79 -14.94
N ASP A 24 27.21 10.73 -14.24
CA ASP A 24 27.54 9.34 -14.59
C ASP A 24 26.92 8.95 -15.94
N VAL A 25 25.68 9.42 -16.19
CA VAL A 25 24.97 9.22 -17.47
C VAL A 25 25.64 10.02 -18.60
N VAL A 26 26.08 11.26 -18.33
CA VAL A 26 26.81 12.09 -19.30
C VAL A 26 28.12 11.40 -19.71
N MET A 27 28.89 10.90 -18.74
CA MET A 27 30.12 10.15 -19.01
C MET A 27 29.85 8.90 -19.83
N ALA A 28 28.82 8.13 -19.48
CA ALA A 28 28.41 6.95 -20.25
C ALA A 28 28.02 7.29 -21.70
N LEU A 29 27.31 8.40 -21.93
CA LEU A 29 26.93 8.83 -23.28
C LEU A 29 28.15 9.27 -24.11
N VAL A 30 29.08 10.01 -23.49
CA VAL A 30 30.32 10.45 -24.15
C VAL A 30 31.21 9.26 -24.51
N ASP A 31 31.37 8.29 -23.61
CA ASP A 31 32.15 7.07 -23.85
C ASP A 31 31.55 6.20 -24.96
N MET A 32 30.22 6.19 -25.09
CA MET A 32 29.50 5.56 -26.21
C MET A 32 29.55 6.38 -27.51
N GLY A 33 30.24 7.51 -27.54
CA GLY A 33 30.41 8.35 -28.74
C GLY A 33 29.20 9.23 -29.08
N ILE A 34 28.30 9.49 -28.14
CA ILE A 34 27.10 10.31 -28.34
C ILE A 34 27.42 11.78 -28.02
N ASN A 35 27.33 12.66 -29.02
CA ASN A 35 27.50 14.10 -28.82
C ASN A 35 26.27 14.73 -28.14
N LEU A 36 26.50 15.45 -27.04
CA LEU A 36 25.48 16.10 -26.23
C LEU A 36 25.19 17.55 -26.62
N GLU A 37 26.06 18.21 -27.40
CA GLU A 37 25.91 19.62 -27.78
C GLU A 37 24.59 19.88 -28.55
N GLY A 38 24.16 18.90 -29.34
CA GLY A 38 22.92 18.98 -30.14
C GLY A 38 21.63 18.66 -29.38
N LEU A 39 21.69 18.28 -28.10
CA LEU A 39 20.52 17.75 -27.37
C LEU A 39 19.41 18.79 -27.18
N GLN A 40 19.78 20.05 -26.92
CA GLN A 40 18.80 21.14 -26.82
C GLN A 40 18.14 21.44 -28.17
N ALA A 41 18.94 21.52 -29.24
CA ALA A 41 18.42 21.68 -30.59
C ALA A 41 17.52 20.52 -31.01
N PHE A 42 17.85 19.29 -30.57
CA PHE A 42 17.01 18.10 -30.76
C PHE A 42 15.66 18.21 -30.06
N ARG A 43 15.61 18.78 -28.84
CA ARG A 43 14.36 19.03 -28.11
C ARG A 43 13.46 20.05 -28.79
N LEU A 44 14.03 21.11 -29.37
CA LEU A 44 13.30 22.26 -29.93
C LEU A 44 12.87 22.10 -31.40
N ARG A 45 13.07 20.92 -32.02
CA ARG A 45 12.74 20.70 -33.43
C ARG A 45 11.24 20.89 -33.69
N GLN A 46 10.91 21.82 -34.60
CA GLN A 46 9.53 22.20 -34.92
C GLN A 46 8.66 21.04 -35.48
N ASN A 47 9.28 20.05 -36.12
CA ASN A 47 8.58 18.90 -36.72
C ASN A 47 8.38 17.71 -35.76
N ARG A 48 8.45 17.93 -34.44
CA ARG A 48 8.31 16.85 -33.45
C ARG A 48 7.02 17.01 -32.62
N VAL A 49 5.90 16.55 -33.16
CA VAL A 49 4.67 16.33 -32.37
C VAL A 49 4.73 14.92 -31.80
N VAL A 50 5.25 14.75 -30.57
CA VAL A 50 5.13 13.48 -29.84
C VAL A 50 3.95 13.59 -28.88
N ILE A 51 2.83 12.97 -29.23
CA ILE A 51 1.79 12.67 -28.25
C ILE A 51 2.33 11.52 -27.41
N ALA A 52 2.62 11.78 -26.13
CA ALA A 52 3.02 10.72 -25.22
C ALA A 52 1.90 9.69 -25.14
N SER A 53 2.23 8.41 -25.31
CA SER A 53 1.26 7.34 -25.08
C SER A 53 0.74 7.47 -23.63
N PRO A 54 -0.58 7.31 -23.41
CA PRO A 54 -1.15 7.39 -22.07
C PRO A 54 -0.42 6.40 -21.17
N VAL A 55 0.02 6.89 -20.01
CA VAL A 55 0.70 6.06 -19.00
C VAL A 55 -0.28 4.98 -18.58
N GLN A 56 0.11 3.71 -18.70
CA GLN A 56 -0.69 2.60 -18.16
C GLN A 56 -0.87 2.87 -16.67
N GLN A 57 -2.11 3.06 -16.23
CA GLN A 57 -2.42 3.07 -14.81
C GLN A 57 -1.95 1.72 -14.25
N VAL A 58 -1.04 1.78 -13.28
CA VAL A 58 -0.72 0.60 -12.47
C VAL A 58 -2.01 0.22 -11.77
N ASP A 59 -2.54 -0.97 -12.04
CA ASP A 59 -3.75 -1.46 -11.39
C ASP A 59 -3.54 -1.38 -9.89
N LEU A 60 -4.29 -0.47 -9.25
CA LEU A 60 -4.38 -0.45 -7.80
C LEU A 60 -4.94 -1.80 -7.40
N LYS A 61 -4.14 -2.58 -6.66
CA LYS A 61 -4.53 -3.87 -6.13
C LYS A 61 -5.91 -3.72 -5.49
N GLN A 62 -6.94 -4.25 -6.14
CA GLN A 62 -8.30 -4.21 -5.63
C GLN A 62 -8.27 -4.87 -4.26
N HIS A 63 -8.64 -4.09 -3.24
CA HIS A 63 -8.83 -4.63 -1.92
C HIS A 63 -10.04 -5.55 -2.02
N ASN A 64 -9.93 -6.77 -1.49
CA ASN A 64 -11.07 -7.69 -1.41
C ASN A 64 -12.08 -7.07 -0.45
N VAL A 65 -13.02 -6.31 -1.01
CA VAL A 65 -14.18 -5.80 -0.28
C VAL A 65 -15.10 -6.98 -0.06
N LEU A 66 -15.64 -7.10 1.15
CA LEU A 66 -16.63 -8.12 1.49
C LEU A 66 -17.83 -7.93 0.55
N GLN A 67 -18.05 -8.87 -0.38
CA GLN A 67 -19.24 -8.84 -1.24
C GLN A 67 -20.40 -9.47 -0.48
N VAL A 68 -21.44 -8.70 -0.21
CA VAL A 68 -22.62 -9.10 0.56
C VAL A 68 -23.89 -8.65 -0.17
N GLY A 69 -24.54 -9.58 -0.87
CA GLY A 69 -25.84 -9.36 -1.52
C GLY A 69 -25.83 -9.68 -3.02
N ASP A 70 -27.03 -9.64 -3.62
CA ASP A 70 -27.21 -9.87 -5.06
C ASP A 70 -26.78 -8.65 -5.87
N LYS A 71 -25.88 -8.86 -6.84
CA LYS A 71 -25.45 -7.82 -7.78
C LYS A 71 -26.61 -7.48 -8.72
N LYS A 72 -27.21 -6.31 -8.55
CA LYS A 72 -28.27 -5.84 -9.45
C LYS A 72 -27.69 -5.55 -10.83
N LEU A 73 -28.31 -6.16 -11.85
CA LEU A 73 -28.02 -5.83 -13.26
C LEU A 73 -28.33 -4.36 -13.54
N HIS A 74 -27.63 -3.79 -14.51
CA HIS A 74 -27.91 -2.45 -14.99
C HIS A 74 -29.37 -2.38 -15.52
N PRO A 75 -30.14 -1.34 -15.16
CA PRO A 75 -31.39 -1.02 -15.82
C PRO A 75 -31.19 -0.82 -17.32
N GLN A 76 -32.22 -1.08 -18.13
CA GLN A 76 -32.16 -1.02 -19.60
C GLN A 76 -31.74 0.35 -20.19
N HIS A 77 -31.81 1.43 -19.42
CA HIS A 77 -31.39 2.77 -19.85
C HIS A 77 -29.91 3.07 -19.58
N ILE A 78 -29.17 2.12 -18.97
CA ILE A 78 -27.74 2.25 -18.66
C ILE A 78 -26.96 1.35 -19.61
N PRO A 79 -25.95 1.87 -20.35
CA PRO A 79 -25.14 1.06 -21.25
C PRO A 79 -24.27 0.00 -20.55
N ASP A 80 -24.19 -1.20 -21.14
CA ASP A 80 -23.47 -2.36 -20.57
C ASP A 80 -21.94 -2.21 -20.49
N HIS A 81 -21.36 -1.24 -21.20
CA HIS A 81 -19.91 -1.00 -21.18
C HIS A 81 -19.45 -0.21 -19.94
N LEU A 82 -20.39 0.26 -19.12
CA LEU A 82 -20.10 0.93 -17.87
C LEU A 82 -19.79 -0.10 -16.77
N PRO A 83 -19.04 0.29 -15.73
CA PRO A 83 -18.77 -0.60 -14.61
C PRO A 83 -20.07 -1.02 -13.90
N PRO A 84 -20.14 -2.24 -13.33
CA PRO A 84 -21.29 -2.70 -12.57
C PRO A 84 -21.55 -1.79 -11.36
N PHE A 85 -22.82 -1.72 -10.92
CA PHE A 85 -23.13 -1.00 -9.69
C PHE A 85 -22.34 -1.57 -8.50
N PRO A 86 -21.89 -0.72 -7.56
CA PRO A 86 -21.33 -1.20 -6.31
C PRO A 86 -22.39 -1.98 -5.53
N ASP A 87 -21.94 -2.75 -4.55
CA ASP A 87 -22.82 -3.60 -3.76
C ASP A 87 -23.93 -2.79 -3.05
N THR A 88 -25.10 -3.39 -2.83
CA THR A 88 -26.27 -2.70 -2.25
C THR A 88 -25.93 -2.04 -0.92
N HIS A 89 -25.11 -2.68 -0.09
CA HIS A 89 -24.66 -2.12 1.20
C HIS A 89 -23.76 -0.87 1.05
N THR A 90 -23.24 -0.59 -0.15
CA THR A 90 -22.40 0.58 -0.43
C THR A 90 -23.24 1.86 -0.56
N TYR A 91 -24.49 1.77 -1.00
CA TYR A 91 -25.32 2.95 -1.30
C TYR A 91 -26.73 2.91 -0.69
N CYS A 92 -27.21 1.75 -0.24
CA CYS A 92 -28.44 1.61 0.52
C CYS A 92 -28.12 1.46 2.00
N PHE A 93 -28.45 2.48 2.79
CA PHE A 93 -28.38 2.42 4.25
C PHE A 93 -29.80 2.22 4.80
N SER A 94 -30.04 1.11 5.50
CA SER A 94 -31.20 1.01 6.37
C SER A 94 -31.00 1.98 7.53
N HIS A 95 -31.97 2.86 7.78
CA HIS A 95 -31.87 3.84 8.86
C HIS A 95 -31.83 3.11 10.21
N THR A 96 -30.64 2.97 10.78
CA THR A 96 -30.44 2.38 12.12
C THR A 96 -30.35 3.50 13.14
N TYR A 97 -31.10 3.40 14.25
CA TYR A 97 -31.09 4.39 15.34
C TYR A 97 -29.70 4.63 15.94
N LYS A 98 -28.78 3.66 15.84
CA LYS A 98 -27.36 3.81 16.14
C LYS A 98 -26.56 3.40 14.91
N GLN A 99 -25.76 4.31 14.35
CA GLN A 99 -24.85 3.95 13.27
C GLN A 99 -23.76 3.02 13.82
N PRO A 100 -23.54 1.84 13.22
CA PRO A 100 -22.42 1.00 13.58
C PRO A 100 -21.11 1.71 13.23
N VAL A 101 -20.08 1.53 14.05
CA VAL A 101 -18.74 2.06 13.77
C VAL A 101 -18.22 1.37 12.50
N THR A 102 -18.00 2.14 11.44
CA THR A 102 -17.53 1.64 10.13
C THR A 102 -16.02 1.82 9.92
N GLU A 103 -15.35 2.56 10.81
CA GLU A 103 -13.91 2.82 10.74
C GLU A 103 -13.11 1.56 11.07
N TYR A 104 -12.34 1.09 10.10
CA TYR A 104 -11.55 -0.14 10.21
C TYR A 104 -10.55 -0.13 11.36
N GLU A 105 -9.90 1.01 11.61
CA GLU A 105 -8.96 1.19 12.71
C GLU A 105 -9.64 1.00 14.07
N ALA A 106 -10.78 1.66 14.28
CA ALA A 106 -11.55 1.54 15.51
C ALA A 106 -12.08 0.11 15.76
N ILE A 107 -12.49 -0.59 14.70
CA ILE A 107 -12.90 -2.01 14.80
C ILE A 107 -11.72 -2.89 15.23
N ARG A 108 -10.55 -2.71 14.62
CA ARG A 108 -9.35 -3.49 14.97
C ARG A 108 -8.85 -3.18 16.37
N GLU A 109 -8.84 -1.91 16.77
CA GLU A 109 -8.45 -1.50 18.12
C GLU A 109 -9.37 -2.14 19.17
N LYS A 110 -10.68 -2.08 18.96
CA LYS A 110 -11.67 -2.69 19.86
C LYS A 110 -11.50 -4.21 19.97
N ALA A 111 -11.28 -4.89 18.84
CA ALA A 111 -11.04 -6.34 18.83
C ALA A 111 -9.73 -6.71 19.56
N ALA A 112 -8.67 -5.92 19.35
CA ALA A 112 -7.39 -6.14 20.03
C ALA A 112 -7.49 -5.88 21.55
N ALA A 113 -8.20 -4.84 21.96
CA ALA A 113 -8.47 -4.55 23.37
C ALA A 113 -9.26 -5.70 24.02
N GLN A 114 -10.35 -6.14 23.38
CA GLN A 114 -11.16 -7.25 23.87
C GLN A 114 -10.34 -8.54 24.01
N LYS A 115 -9.50 -8.87 23.03
CA LYS A 115 -8.61 -10.04 23.09
C LYS A 115 -7.66 -9.95 24.28
N ARG A 116 -6.99 -8.80 24.48
CA ARG A 116 -6.06 -8.57 25.60
C ARG A 116 -6.77 -8.70 26.96
N ASP A 117 -7.96 -8.14 27.07
CA ASP A 117 -8.73 -8.16 28.32
C ASP A 117 -9.17 -9.59 28.65
N ILE A 118 -9.59 -10.37 27.66
CA ILE A 118 -9.93 -11.79 27.82
C ILE A 118 -8.71 -12.59 28.27
N GLU A 119 -7.56 -12.42 27.62
CA GLU A 119 -6.32 -13.13 27.96
C GLU A 119 -5.88 -12.82 29.39
N ARG A 120 -5.92 -11.55 29.80
CA ARG A 120 -5.61 -11.14 31.18
C ARG A 120 -6.59 -11.70 32.20
N ALA A 121 -7.89 -11.63 31.90
CA ALA A 121 -8.92 -12.15 32.79
C ALA A 121 -8.77 -13.66 33.00
N LEU A 122 -8.50 -14.41 31.91
CA LEU A 122 -8.28 -15.84 31.97
C LEU A 122 -6.99 -16.19 32.74
N THR A 123 -5.91 -15.46 32.49
CA THR A 123 -4.62 -15.64 33.19
C THR A 123 -4.80 -15.43 34.70
N LYS A 124 -5.49 -14.36 35.10
CA LYS A 124 -5.82 -14.07 36.50
C LYS A 124 -6.69 -15.15 37.13
N PHE A 125 -7.67 -15.66 36.38
CA PHE A 125 -8.53 -16.73 36.86
C PHE A 125 -7.74 -18.01 37.10
N ALA A 126 -6.95 -18.44 36.12
CA ALA A 126 -6.09 -19.61 36.23
C ALA A 126 -5.12 -19.46 37.41
N ALA A 127 -4.40 -18.34 37.50
CA ALA A 127 -3.42 -18.13 38.55
C ALA A 127 -4.00 -18.11 39.98
N LYS A 128 -5.30 -17.81 40.13
CA LYS A 128 -6.02 -17.88 41.42
C LYS A 128 -6.62 -19.25 41.73
N THR A 129 -6.82 -20.09 40.73
CA THR A 129 -7.56 -21.36 40.88
C THR A 129 -6.67 -22.60 40.77
N SER A 130 -5.50 -22.49 40.13
CA SER A 130 -4.48 -23.54 40.08
C SER A 130 -3.40 -23.32 41.14
N ASP A 131 -2.71 -24.39 41.53
CA ASP A 131 -1.50 -24.29 42.34
C ASP A 131 -0.43 -23.49 41.58
N THR A 132 -0.07 -22.32 42.10
CA THR A 132 0.91 -21.42 41.49
C THR A 132 2.20 -21.37 42.29
N GLN A 133 3.32 -21.18 41.59
CA GLN A 133 4.62 -20.90 42.19
C GLN A 133 4.94 -19.43 41.93
N ASN A 134 5.18 -18.69 43.00
CA ASN A 134 5.45 -17.26 42.95
C ASN A 134 6.91 -17.00 42.54
N LEU A 135 7.12 -16.00 41.69
CA LEU A 135 8.46 -15.63 41.22
C LEU A 135 9.24 -14.82 42.28
N PHE A 136 8.53 -14.14 43.18
CA PHE A 136 9.10 -13.34 44.26
C PHE A 136 8.49 -13.72 45.62
N PHE A 137 9.20 -13.41 46.70
CA PHE A 137 8.82 -13.76 48.08
C PHE A 137 7.78 -12.81 48.71
N THR A 138 7.17 -11.91 47.92
CA THR A 138 6.17 -10.93 48.37
C THR A 138 4.76 -11.31 47.92
N ASP A 139 3.75 -10.88 48.67
CA ASP A 139 2.33 -11.14 48.33
C ASP A 139 1.97 -10.57 46.95
N ASP A 140 1.78 -11.46 45.99
CA ASP A 140 1.61 -11.21 44.55
C ASP A 140 0.24 -10.63 44.19
N LYS A 141 -0.02 -9.39 44.61
CA LYS A 141 -1.15 -8.62 44.05
C LYS A 141 -0.77 -7.83 42.80
N GLU A 142 0.52 -7.55 42.61
CA GLU A 142 1.01 -6.63 41.57
C GLU A 142 1.52 -7.37 40.32
N PHE A 143 2.07 -8.58 40.47
CA PHE A 143 2.65 -9.38 39.38
C PHE A 143 1.66 -10.33 38.70
N MET A 144 0.43 -10.41 39.19
CA MET A 144 -0.68 -11.14 38.57
C MET A 144 -1.35 -10.36 37.41
N CYS A 145 -0.61 -9.44 36.76
CA CYS A 145 -1.12 -8.49 35.77
C CYS A 145 -0.97 -8.94 34.32
#